data_AF-A0A5E6TP02-F1
#
_entry.id   AF-A0A5E6TP02-F1
#
_cell.length_a   1.000
_cell.length_b   1.000
_cell.length_c   1.000
_cell.angle_alpha   90.00
_cell.angle_beta   90.00
_cell.angle_gamma   90.00
#
_symmetry.space_group_name_H-M   'P 1'
#
loop_
_entity.id
_entity.type
_entity.pdbx_description
1 polymer ?
#
loop_
_entity_poly.entity_id
_entity_poly.type
_entity_poly.pdbx_seq_one_letter_code
_entity_poly.pdbx_strand_id
1 'polypeptide(L)'
;MDTRNFQDRSTGEVVITPGSSGSSSGGGGFFSIGGGGGFGGGFGGSSSKRRKKRAKARAAALARAQAEAQAIAQAHAYRQLVEGYSQVRDARKLALEQLFVAQVSRLEQVLQAEIDAARRPPQSSGSERWDLYLISKQPDEINGLIAAKTVELSGKQGQALAFDGQDPLQRTTQDYVSHLAALGSAQAAAQAHQAWEASYAAGQEAKLLSEAIRQLGEKSNALTQRYVQLQAVWREREQEWERQRLYALQREARIRFKRHADADLRHERLRQANTLKAPMSATAAGGMLLTRGGALVAQTAAATIELAILDTIKEIGRILLIRTGQTVSLTATALFYQR
;
A
#
# COMPACT_ATOMS: atom_id res chain seq x y z
N MET A 1 -68.57 3.92 -29.14
CA MET A 1 -68.26 4.13 -30.57
C MET A 1 -66.90 3.50 -30.84
N ASP A 2 -66.99 2.22 -31.19
CA ASP A 2 -66.14 1.42 -32.07
C ASP A 2 -64.61 1.51 -31.95
N THR A 3 -64.08 0.57 -31.17
CA THR A 3 -62.81 -0.11 -31.44
C THR A 3 -62.96 -0.99 -32.69
N ARG A 4 -62.19 -0.72 -33.77
CA ARG A 4 -61.90 -1.73 -34.80
C ARG A 4 -60.42 -1.73 -35.15
N ASN A 5 -59.83 -2.90 -34.89
CA ASN A 5 -58.52 -3.35 -35.28
C ASN A 5 -58.37 -3.40 -36.80
N PHE A 6 -57.22 -2.94 -37.30
CA PHE A 6 -56.51 -3.63 -38.38
C PHE A 6 -55.06 -3.79 -37.96
N GLN A 7 -54.71 -4.99 -37.50
CA GLN A 7 -53.34 -5.41 -37.28
C GLN A 7 -52.71 -5.65 -38.65
N ASP A 8 -51.85 -4.74 -39.07
CA ASP A 8 -50.94 -4.99 -40.20
C ASP A 8 -49.87 -6.00 -39.75
N ARG A 9 -49.83 -7.15 -40.43
CA ARG A 9 -48.85 -8.23 -40.23
C ARG A 9 -47.82 -8.27 -41.37
N SER A 10 -47.42 -7.13 -41.89
CA SER A 10 -46.32 -7.03 -42.85
C SER A 10 -44.98 -6.85 -42.12
N THR A 11 -44.23 -7.94 -41.94
CA THR A 11 -42.81 -7.91 -41.58
C THR A 11 -42.01 -7.27 -42.73
N GLY A 12 -41.62 -6.01 -42.55
CA GLY A 12 -40.78 -5.27 -43.50
C GLY A 12 -39.34 -5.78 -43.53
N GLU A 13 -39.10 -6.85 -44.28
CA GLU A 13 -37.76 -7.24 -44.72
C GLU A 13 -37.45 -6.51 -46.03
N VAL A 14 -36.56 -5.51 -45.97
CA VAL A 14 -36.04 -4.81 -47.15
C VAL A 14 -34.80 -5.55 -47.63
N VAL A 15 -34.98 -6.49 -48.56
CA VAL A 15 -33.88 -7.15 -49.27
C VAL A 15 -33.51 -6.29 -50.49
N ILE A 16 -32.46 -5.49 -50.37
CA ILE A 16 -31.83 -4.86 -51.55
C ILE A 16 -30.88 -5.88 -52.16
N THR A 17 -31.36 -6.59 -53.19
CA THR A 17 -30.49 -7.40 -54.06
C THR A 17 -30.20 -6.60 -55.33
N PRO A 18 -28.92 -6.41 -55.72
CA PRO A 18 -28.59 -5.76 -56.99
C PRO A 18 -29.05 -6.63 -58.16
N GLY A 19 -29.73 -5.99 -59.11
CA GLY A 19 -30.38 -6.65 -60.24
C GLY A 19 -29.43 -7.49 -61.11
N SER A 20 -29.77 -8.77 -61.29
CA SER A 20 -29.39 -9.53 -62.46
C SER A 20 -30.42 -9.28 -63.56
N SER A 21 -30.01 -8.62 -64.63
CA SER A 21 -30.79 -8.47 -65.86
C SER A 21 -30.94 -9.83 -66.56
N GLY A 22 -31.95 -10.59 -66.15
CA GLY A 22 -32.46 -11.75 -66.85
C GLY A 22 -33.36 -11.31 -68.01
N SER A 23 -32.77 -11.19 -69.19
CA SER A 23 -33.47 -11.06 -70.47
C SER A 23 -34.37 -12.27 -70.69
N SER A 24 -35.69 -12.06 -70.64
CA SER A 24 -36.69 -12.98 -71.18
C SER A 24 -36.71 -12.84 -72.70
N SER A 25 -36.48 -13.95 -73.39
CA SER A 25 -36.89 -14.14 -74.78
C SER A 25 -38.41 -14.32 -74.87
N GLY A 26 -39.04 -13.74 -75.89
CA GLY A 26 -40.21 -14.39 -76.50
C GLY A 26 -41.35 -13.47 -76.94
N GLY A 27 -41.50 -13.35 -78.26
CA GLY A 27 -42.74 -12.99 -78.96
C GLY A 27 -43.05 -11.49 -78.95
N GLY A 28 -43.24 -10.79 -80.06
CA GLY A 28 -43.63 -11.15 -81.41
C GLY A 28 -44.31 -9.88 -81.94
N GLY A 29 -43.87 -9.35 -83.08
CA GLY A 29 -44.35 -8.03 -83.51
C GLY A 29 -43.77 -7.65 -84.86
N PHE A 30 -44.52 -8.02 -85.89
CA PHE A 30 -44.29 -7.86 -87.31
C PHE A 30 -44.52 -6.39 -87.72
N PHE A 31 -43.70 -5.89 -88.65
CA PHE A 31 -43.72 -4.59 -89.35
C PHE A 31 -43.44 -3.29 -88.58
N SER A 32 -42.28 -2.67 -88.85
CA SER A 32 -42.26 -1.26 -89.23
C SER A 32 -41.12 -0.99 -90.21
N ILE A 33 -41.54 -0.57 -91.40
CA ILE A 33 -40.73 0.06 -92.46
C ILE A 33 -40.26 1.44 -91.97
N GLY A 34 -39.06 1.84 -92.38
CA GLY A 34 -38.44 3.14 -92.11
C GLY A 34 -37.16 2.95 -91.29
N GLY A 35 -35.95 2.97 -91.86
CA GLY A 35 -35.43 3.92 -92.84
C GLY A 35 -34.25 4.60 -92.16
N GLY A 36 -33.04 4.47 -92.71
CA GLY A 36 -31.88 5.20 -92.21
C GLY A 36 -30.58 4.41 -92.27
N GLY A 37 -29.77 4.73 -93.28
CA GLY A 37 -28.49 4.13 -93.63
C GLY A 37 -27.51 3.92 -92.47
N GLY A 38 -26.85 2.77 -92.54
CA GLY A 38 -25.73 2.40 -91.66
C GLY A 38 -25.22 0.98 -91.89
N PHE A 39 -25.42 0.40 -93.08
CA PHE A 39 -24.79 -0.85 -93.48
C PHE A 39 -23.33 -0.59 -93.86
N GLY A 40 -22.46 -0.51 -92.84
CA GLY A 40 -21.02 -0.33 -92.99
C GLY A 40 -20.26 -1.45 -92.30
N GLY A 41 -19.89 -2.49 -93.06
CA GLY A 41 -18.68 -3.31 -92.87
C GLY A 41 -18.56 -4.17 -91.60
N GLY A 42 -18.79 -5.48 -91.71
CA GLY A 42 -18.29 -6.43 -90.71
C GLY A 42 -18.93 -7.81 -90.62
N PHE A 43 -19.94 -8.12 -91.46
CA PHE A 43 -20.52 -9.46 -91.54
C PHE A 43 -19.60 -10.41 -92.32
N GLY A 44 -18.58 -10.94 -91.65
CA GLY A 44 -17.64 -11.90 -92.27
C GLY A 44 -16.69 -12.63 -91.31
N GLY A 45 -16.87 -12.51 -90.00
CA GLY A 45 -16.09 -13.31 -89.04
C GLY A 45 -16.65 -14.73 -88.99
N SER A 46 -15.95 -15.70 -89.59
CA SER A 46 -16.29 -17.14 -89.58
C SER A 46 -16.84 -17.62 -88.23
N SER A 47 -17.85 -18.51 -88.26
CA SER A 47 -18.49 -19.16 -87.11
C SER A 47 -17.51 -19.54 -85.97
N SER A 48 -16.29 -19.93 -86.33
CA SER A 48 -15.23 -20.28 -85.37
C SER A 48 -14.77 -19.10 -84.50
N LYS A 49 -14.67 -17.86 -85.02
CA LYS A 49 -14.28 -16.66 -84.25
C LYS A 49 -15.33 -16.31 -83.19
N ARG A 50 -16.62 -16.39 -83.52
CA ARG A 50 -17.73 -16.19 -82.56
C ARG A 50 -17.77 -17.30 -81.51
N ARG A 51 -17.54 -18.55 -81.91
CA ARG A 51 -17.42 -19.70 -80.98
C ARG A 51 -16.26 -19.52 -80.00
N LYS A 52 -15.09 -19.08 -80.50
CA LYS A 52 -13.90 -18.82 -79.67
C LYS A 52 -14.14 -17.68 -78.66
N LYS A 53 -14.82 -16.60 -79.07
CA LYS A 53 -15.20 -15.50 -78.16
C LYS A 53 -16.16 -15.97 -77.06
N ARG A 54 -17.18 -16.76 -77.40
CA ARG A 54 -18.13 -17.34 -76.42
C ARG A 54 -17.44 -18.34 -75.48
N ALA A 55 -16.52 -19.16 -75.99
CA ALA A 55 -15.73 -20.07 -75.17
C ALA A 55 -14.84 -19.31 -74.17
N LYS A 56 -14.17 -18.23 -74.59
CA LYS A 56 -13.37 -17.37 -73.71
C LYS A 56 -14.25 -16.68 -72.64
N ALA A 57 -15.44 -16.22 -73.00
CA ALA A 57 -16.37 -15.61 -72.04
C ALA A 57 -16.88 -16.62 -71.00
N ARG A 58 -17.19 -17.85 -71.41
CA ARG A 58 -17.58 -18.94 -70.48
C ARG A 58 -16.42 -19.34 -69.56
N ALA A 59 -15.20 -19.45 -70.08
CA ALA A 59 -14.01 -19.72 -69.29
C ALA A 59 -13.76 -18.59 -68.26
N ALA A 60 -13.92 -17.33 -68.65
CA ALA A 60 -13.81 -16.20 -67.74
C ALA A 60 -14.93 -16.18 -66.68
N ALA A 61 -16.17 -16.54 -67.05
CA ALA A 61 -17.28 -16.66 -66.10
C ALA A 61 -17.07 -17.79 -65.09
N LEU A 62 -16.58 -18.96 -65.54
CA LEU A 62 -16.22 -20.06 -64.65
C LEU A 62 -15.05 -19.70 -63.71
N ALA A 63 -14.03 -19.01 -64.22
CA ALA A 63 -12.93 -18.53 -63.39
C ALA A 63 -13.39 -17.53 -62.33
N ARG A 64 -14.33 -16.62 -62.65
CA ARG A 64 -14.94 -15.70 -61.68
C ARG A 64 -15.78 -16.44 -60.64
N ALA A 65 -16.63 -17.36 -61.07
CA ALA A 65 -17.43 -18.17 -60.16
C ALA A 65 -16.56 -19.00 -59.21
N GLN A 66 -15.44 -19.55 -59.70
CA GLN A 66 -14.46 -20.25 -58.85
C GLN A 66 -13.76 -19.30 -57.87
N ALA A 67 -13.38 -18.10 -58.31
CA ALA A 67 -12.77 -17.09 -57.43
C ALA A 67 -13.74 -16.61 -56.34
N GLU A 68 -15.01 -16.39 -56.69
CA GLU A 68 -16.07 -16.02 -55.74
C GLU A 68 -16.35 -17.16 -54.75
N ALA A 69 -16.46 -18.40 -55.22
CA ALA A 69 -16.63 -19.56 -54.35
C ALA A 69 -15.44 -19.74 -53.39
N GLN A 70 -14.21 -19.51 -53.86
CA GLN A 70 -13.01 -19.52 -53.01
C GLN A 70 -13.02 -18.38 -51.99
N ALA A 71 -13.42 -17.17 -52.38
CA ALA A 71 -13.52 -16.04 -51.46
C ALA A 71 -14.57 -16.28 -50.37
N ILE A 72 -15.73 -16.83 -50.72
CA ILE A 72 -16.78 -17.22 -49.77
C ILE A 72 -16.26 -18.30 -48.83
N ALA A 73 -15.62 -19.36 -49.35
CA ALA A 73 -15.05 -20.43 -48.53
C ALA A 73 -13.99 -19.91 -47.55
N GLN A 74 -13.11 -18.99 -47.99
CA GLN A 74 -12.12 -18.35 -47.12
C GLN A 74 -12.78 -17.49 -46.04
N ALA A 75 -13.82 -16.73 -46.38
CA ALA A 75 -14.56 -15.93 -45.41
C ALA A 75 -15.31 -16.78 -44.37
N HIS A 76 -15.81 -17.96 -44.74
CA HIS A 76 -16.40 -18.91 -43.78
C HIS A 76 -15.33 -19.57 -42.89
N ALA A 77 -14.21 -20.00 -43.48
CA ALA A 77 -13.10 -20.57 -42.71
C ALA A 77 -12.53 -19.55 -41.70
N TYR A 78 -12.43 -18.27 -42.09
CA TYR A 78 -12.01 -17.21 -41.19
C TYR A 78 -12.99 -17.00 -40.02
N ARG A 79 -14.30 -16.99 -40.30
CA ARG A 79 -15.32 -16.88 -39.25
C ARG A 79 -15.23 -18.03 -38.23
N GLN A 80 -15.06 -19.26 -38.69
CA GLN A 80 -14.88 -20.43 -37.81
C GLN A 80 -13.60 -20.31 -36.96
N LEU A 81 -12.51 -19.78 -37.53
CA LEU A 81 -11.28 -19.51 -36.81
C LEU A 81 -11.48 -18.47 -35.71
N VAL A 82 -12.21 -17.39 -35.98
CA VAL A 82 -12.53 -16.35 -34.98
C VAL A 82 -13.41 -16.90 -33.86
N GLU A 83 -14.40 -17.73 -34.19
CA GLU A 83 -15.22 -18.44 -33.21
C GLU A 83 -14.37 -19.37 -32.33
N GLY A 84 -13.40 -20.10 -32.91
CA GLY A 84 -12.45 -20.92 -32.16
C GLY A 84 -11.62 -20.10 -31.16
N TYR A 85 -11.12 -18.94 -31.57
CA TYR A 85 -10.38 -18.04 -30.67
C TYR A 85 -11.23 -17.53 -29.51
N SER A 86 -12.55 -17.35 -29.70
CA SER A 86 -13.43 -16.91 -28.61
C SER A 86 -13.47 -17.93 -27.46
N GLN A 87 -13.49 -19.23 -27.77
CA GLN A 87 -13.49 -20.31 -26.79
C GLN A 87 -12.14 -20.42 -26.08
N VAL A 88 -11.04 -20.34 -26.84
CA VAL A 88 -9.68 -20.34 -26.29
C VAL A 88 -9.47 -19.15 -25.36
N ARG A 89 -9.99 -17.97 -25.74
CA ARG A 89 -9.98 -16.76 -24.92
C ARG A 89 -10.64 -17.00 -23.56
N ASP A 90 -11.84 -17.58 -23.55
CA ASP A 90 -12.59 -17.79 -22.31
C ASP A 90 -11.90 -18.79 -21.37
N ALA A 91 -11.36 -19.89 -21.90
CA ALA A 91 -10.56 -20.84 -21.13
C ALA A 91 -9.28 -20.18 -20.56
N ARG A 92 -8.59 -19.38 -21.38
CA ARG A 92 -7.37 -18.68 -20.97
C ARG A 92 -7.64 -17.63 -19.91
N LYS A 93 -8.73 -16.87 -20.07
CA LYS A 93 -9.21 -15.89 -19.09
C LYS A 93 -9.41 -16.53 -17.73
N LEU A 94 -10.15 -17.65 -17.67
CA LEU A 94 -10.41 -18.38 -16.43
C LEU A 94 -9.11 -18.84 -15.76
N ALA A 95 -8.15 -19.37 -16.54
CA ALA A 95 -6.87 -19.80 -16.01
C ALA A 95 -6.07 -18.63 -15.39
N LEU A 96 -6.07 -17.46 -16.05
CA LEU A 96 -5.43 -16.25 -15.52
C LEU A 96 -6.12 -15.74 -14.27
N GLU A 97 -7.45 -15.77 -14.20
CA GLU A 97 -8.22 -15.40 -13.01
C GLU A 97 -7.90 -16.30 -11.82
N GLN A 98 -7.76 -17.62 -12.02
CA GLN A 98 -7.37 -18.55 -10.96
C GLN A 98 -5.96 -18.26 -10.41
N LEU A 99 -5.00 -17.99 -11.31
CA LEU A 99 -3.65 -17.60 -10.91
C LEU A 99 -3.66 -16.29 -10.12
N PHE A 100 -4.47 -15.32 -10.55
CA PHE A 100 -4.62 -14.05 -9.85
C PHE A 100 -5.22 -14.22 -8.45
N VAL A 101 -6.29 -15.02 -8.31
CA VAL A 101 -6.89 -15.32 -7.00
C VAL A 101 -5.84 -15.95 -6.06
N ALA A 102 -5.01 -16.86 -6.57
CA ALA A 102 -3.92 -17.45 -5.81
C ALA A 102 -2.86 -16.41 -5.41
N GLN A 103 -2.50 -15.47 -6.28
CA GLN A 103 -1.57 -14.39 -5.98
C GLN A 103 -2.12 -13.44 -4.91
N VAL A 104 -3.38 -13.03 -5.02
CA VAL A 104 -4.04 -12.15 -4.04
C VAL A 104 -4.04 -12.80 -2.66
N SER A 105 -4.31 -14.11 -2.56
CA SER A 105 -4.30 -14.83 -1.28
C SER A 105 -2.93 -14.85 -0.58
N ARG A 106 -1.83 -14.67 -1.33
CA ARG A 106 -0.45 -14.64 -0.82
C ARG A 106 0.11 -13.23 -0.71
N LEU A 107 -0.64 -12.21 -1.16
CA LEU A 107 -0.15 -10.84 -1.29
C LEU A 107 0.38 -10.31 0.03
N GLU A 108 -0.34 -10.52 1.14
CA GLU A 108 0.07 -10.04 2.45
C GLU A 108 1.43 -10.62 2.88
N GLN A 109 1.64 -11.92 2.65
CA GLN A 109 2.88 -12.61 3.01
C GLN A 109 4.05 -12.15 2.14
N VAL A 110 3.82 -11.93 0.85
CA VAL A 110 4.82 -11.37 -0.08
C VAL A 110 5.19 -9.94 0.31
N LEU A 111 4.21 -9.09 0.59
CA LEU A 111 4.45 -7.71 1.03
C LEU A 111 5.22 -7.66 2.34
N GLN A 112 4.94 -8.58 3.27
CA GLN A 112 5.69 -8.64 4.52
C GLN A 112 7.17 -8.98 4.27
N ALA A 113 7.45 -9.95 3.41
CA ALA A 113 8.82 -10.27 3.01
C ALA A 113 9.53 -9.11 2.28
N GLU A 114 8.83 -8.38 1.42
CA GLU A 114 9.36 -7.19 0.75
C GLU A 114 9.68 -6.06 1.75
N ILE A 115 8.80 -5.82 2.72
CA ILE A 115 9.03 -4.85 3.80
C ILE A 115 10.25 -5.26 4.62
N ASP A 116 10.35 -6.53 5.00
CA ASP A 116 11.48 -7.04 5.80
C ASP A 116 12.80 -7.01 5.02
N ALA A 117 12.76 -7.18 3.69
CA ALA A 117 13.93 -7.02 2.82
C ALA A 117 14.32 -5.55 2.61
N ALA A 118 13.34 -4.64 2.55
CA ALA A 118 13.57 -3.19 2.44
C ALA A 118 14.13 -2.60 3.73
N ARG A 119 13.75 -3.17 4.89
CA ARG A 119 14.36 -2.87 6.18
C ARG A 119 15.82 -3.31 6.13
N ARG A 120 16.75 -2.35 6.11
CA ARG A 120 18.15 -2.61 6.52
C ARG A 120 18.22 -2.51 8.04
N PRO A 121 18.23 -3.61 8.82
CA PRO A 121 18.28 -3.48 10.27
C PRO A 121 19.66 -2.99 10.69
N PRO A 122 19.77 -1.86 11.40
CA PRO A 122 20.92 -1.64 12.25
C PRO A 122 20.69 -2.53 13.48
N GLN A 123 21.49 -3.58 13.65
CA GLN A 123 21.51 -4.36 14.88
C GLN A 123 21.83 -3.43 16.05
N SER A 124 20.90 -3.25 16.99
CA SER A 124 21.19 -2.50 18.20
C SER A 124 20.18 -2.79 19.31
N SER A 125 20.72 -2.77 20.53
CA SER A 125 20.15 -3.17 21.80
C SER A 125 18.97 -2.29 22.23
N GLY A 126 17.77 -2.89 22.24
CA GLY A 126 16.64 -2.74 23.19
C GLY A 126 16.36 -1.44 23.96
N SER A 127 16.89 -0.28 23.57
CA SER A 127 16.60 0.99 24.22
C SER A 127 15.33 1.59 23.63
N GLU A 128 14.43 2.09 24.47
CA GLU A 128 13.14 2.61 24.01
C GLU A 128 13.32 3.77 22.99
N ARG A 129 14.42 4.55 23.06
CA ARG A 129 14.70 5.67 22.13
C ARG A 129 15.01 5.18 20.73
N TRP A 130 15.64 4.02 20.67
CA TRP A 130 15.94 3.34 19.43
C TRP A 130 14.67 2.81 18.77
N ASP A 131 13.69 2.34 19.56
CA ASP A 131 12.39 1.91 19.03
C ASP A 131 11.62 3.07 18.38
N LEU A 132 11.63 4.27 18.97
CA LEU A 132 11.05 5.47 18.34
C LEU A 132 11.72 5.81 17.01
N TYR A 133 13.05 5.77 16.95
CA TYR A 133 13.80 6.02 15.73
C TYR A 133 13.44 4.99 14.65
N LEU A 134 13.43 3.70 14.99
CA LEU A 134 13.06 2.63 14.06
C LEU A 134 11.61 2.76 13.57
N ILE A 135 10.67 3.13 14.43
CA ILE A 135 9.27 3.32 14.05
C ILE A 135 9.11 4.56 13.16
N SER A 136 9.87 5.64 13.39
CA SER A 136 9.83 6.82 12.52
C SER A 136 10.36 6.56 11.10
N LYS A 137 11.32 5.63 10.97
CA LYS A 137 11.97 5.31 9.69
C LYS A 137 11.18 4.31 8.83
N GLN A 138 10.42 3.41 9.45
CA GLN A 138 9.64 2.39 8.74
C GLN A 138 8.61 2.96 7.74
N PRO A 139 7.86 4.03 8.04
CA PRO A 139 7.00 4.70 7.07
C PRO A 139 7.75 5.16 5.82
N ASP A 140 8.96 5.71 5.94
CA ASP A 140 9.75 6.17 4.79
C ASP A 140 10.19 5.01 3.89
N GLU A 141 10.59 3.88 4.49
CA GLU A 141 10.94 2.65 3.75
C GLU A 141 9.72 2.08 3.01
N ILE A 142 8.54 2.08 3.65
CA ILE A 142 7.28 1.67 3.01
C ILE A 142 6.87 2.64 1.90
N ASN A 143 7.04 3.95 2.11
CA ASN A 143 6.74 4.97 1.12
C ASN A 143 7.65 4.84 -0.12
N GLY A 144 8.92 4.45 0.07
CA GLY A 144 9.82 4.09 -1.03
C GLY A 144 9.31 2.89 -1.85
N LEU A 145 8.82 1.84 -1.19
CA LEU A 145 8.18 0.69 -1.86
C LEU A 145 6.90 1.09 -2.60
N ILE A 146 6.06 1.94 -2.00
CA ILE A 146 4.86 2.48 -2.64
C ILE A 146 5.23 3.24 -3.93
N ALA A 147 6.25 4.09 -3.88
CA ALA A 147 6.71 4.83 -5.06
C ALA A 147 7.19 3.89 -6.17
N ALA A 148 7.98 2.87 -5.84
CA ALA A 148 8.45 1.86 -6.80
C ALA A 148 7.27 1.09 -7.44
N LYS A 149 6.32 0.60 -6.62
CA LYS A 149 5.13 -0.10 -7.12
C LYS A 149 4.20 0.80 -7.93
N THR A 150 4.16 2.10 -7.64
CA THR A 150 3.37 3.08 -8.41
C THR A 150 3.94 3.24 -9.82
N VAL A 151 5.26 3.26 -9.98
CA VAL A 151 5.91 3.28 -11.31
C VAL A 151 5.59 1.99 -12.06
N GLU A 152 5.71 0.84 -11.40
CA GLU A 152 5.37 -0.45 -12.00
C GLU A 152 3.90 -0.52 -12.42
N LEU A 153 2.98 -0.03 -11.58
CA LEU A 153 1.55 0.07 -11.86
C LEU A 153 1.32 0.87 -13.15
N SER A 154 1.95 2.04 -13.30
CA SER A 154 1.80 2.87 -14.49
C SER A 154 2.28 2.16 -15.76
N GLY A 155 3.36 1.38 -15.67
CA GLY A 155 3.87 0.56 -16.76
C GLY A 155 2.89 -0.57 -17.14
N LYS A 156 2.33 -1.26 -16.14
CA LYS A 156 1.34 -2.32 -16.35
C LYS A 156 0.01 -1.80 -16.89
N GLN A 157 -0.43 -0.62 -16.46
CA GLN A 157 -1.59 0.06 -17.03
C GLN A 157 -1.37 0.39 -18.51
N GLY A 158 -0.19 0.89 -18.88
CA GLY A 158 0.16 1.11 -20.29
C GLY A 158 0.13 -0.18 -21.12
N GLN A 159 0.65 -1.29 -20.59
CA GLN A 159 0.61 -2.60 -21.23
C GLN A 159 -0.82 -3.17 -21.35
N ALA A 160 -1.67 -2.94 -20.34
CA ALA A 160 -3.07 -3.36 -20.35
C ALA A 160 -3.86 -2.65 -21.48
N LEU A 161 -3.51 -1.41 -21.81
CA LEU A 161 -4.14 -0.65 -22.89
C LEU A 161 -3.53 -0.94 -24.28
N ALA A 162 -2.48 -1.77 -24.38
CA ALA A 162 -1.74 -1.96 -25.63
C ALA A 162 -2.51 -2.72 -26.73
N PHE A 163 -3.56 -3.46 -26.38
CA PHE A 163 -4.32 -4.26 -27.34
C PHE A 163 -5.25 -3.40 -28.20
N ASP A 164 -6.08 -2.57 -27.56
CA ASP A 164 -7.13 -1.79 -28.22
C ASP A 164 -7.38 -0.42 -27.56
N GLY A 165 -6.52 0.00 -26.63
CA GLY A 165 -6.64 1.26 -25.91
C GLY A 165 -7.69 1.28 -24.80
N GLN A 166 -8.34 0.14 -24.50
CA GLN A 166 -9.37 0.05 -23.47
C GLN A 166 -8.99 -0.93 -22.36
N ASP A 167 -9.72 -0.87 -21.24
CA ASP A 167 -9.50 -1.79 -20.12
C ASP A 167 -9.85 -3.23 -20.53
N PRO A 168 -8.86 -4.16 -20.57
CA PRO A 168 -9.07 -5.52 -21.02
C PRO A 168 -9.98 -6.32 -20.08
N LEU A 169 -10.15 -5.89 -18.82
CA LEU A 169 -10.93 -6.61 -17.82
C LEU A 169 -12.44 -6.36 -17.93
N GLN A 170 -12.84 -5.25 -18.56
CA GLN A 170 -14.25 -4.88 -18.78
C GLN A 170 -14.77 -5.32 -20.14
N ARG A 171 -13.88 -5.84 -21.00
CA ARG A 171 -14.19 -6.18 -22.39
C ARG A 171 -15.09 -7.42 -22.48
N THR A 172 -16.10 -7.35 -23.35
CA THR A 172 -16.97 -8.51 -23.61
C THR A 172 -16.37 -9.45 -24.64
N THR A 173 -16.85 -10.70 -24.67
CA THR A 173 -16.52 -11.67 -25.72
C THR A 173 -16.87 -11.14 -27.11
N GLN A 174 -17.98 -10.40 -27.23
CA GLN A 174 -18.46 -9.90 -28.51
C GLN A 174 -17.56 -8.81 -29.08
N ASP A 175 -17.03 -7.94 -28.23
CA ASP A 175 -16.10 -6.90 -28.68
C ASP A 175 -14.78 -7.51 -29.18
N TYR A 176 -14.30 -8.55 -28.49
CA TYR A 176 -13.12 -9.31 -28.90
C TYR A 176 -13.32 -9.98 -30.27
N VAL A 177 -14.44 -10.68 -30.45
CA VAL A 177 -14.80 -11.32 -31.72
C VAL A 177 -14.94 -10.29 -32.83
N SER A 178 -15.54 -9.14 -32.55
CA SER A 178 -15.71 -8.05 -33.53
C SER A 178 -14.35 -7.46 -33.96
N HIS A 179 -13.44 -7.27 -33.00
CA HIS A 179 -12.07 -6.83 -33.29
C HIS A 179 -11.32 -7.83 -34.16
N LEU A 180 -11.37 -9.13 -33.84
CA LEU A 180 -10.76 -10.16 -34.66
C LEU A 180 -11.39 -10.25 -36.05
N ALA A 181 -12.72 -10.19 -36.16
CA ALA A 181 -13.42 -10.25 -37.43
C ALA A 181 -12.98 -9.13 -38.39
N ALA A 182 -12.65 -7.95 -37.87
CA ALA A 182 -12.19 -6.81 -38.65
C ALA A 182 -10.78 -6.98 -39.27
N LEU A 183 -9.93 -7.85 -38.71
CA LEU A 183 -8.54 -8.03 -39.18
C LEU A 183 -8.43 -8.80 -40.51
N GLY A 184 -9.44 -9.61 -40.85
CA GLY A 184 -9.55 -10.33 -42.13
C GLY A 184 -8.44 -11.34 -42.46
N SER A 185 -7.49 -11.60 -41.57
CA SER A 185 -6.38 -12.53 -41.82
C SER A 185 -6.05 -13.38 -40.59
N ALA A 186 -5.76 -14.67 -40.82
CA ALA A 186 -5.48 -15.63 -39.75
C ALA A 186 -4.21 -15.25 -38.94
N GLN A 187 -3.19 -14.70 -39.60
CA GLN A 187 -1.96 -14.28 -38.94
C GLN A 187 -2.17 -13.05 -38.05
N ALA A 188 -2.93 -12.05 -38.52
CA ALA A 188 -3.28 -10.91 -37.68
C ALA A 188 -4.17 -11.33 -36.51
N ALA A 189 -5.11 -12.26 -36.72
CA ALA A 189 -5.95 -12.79 -35.65
C ALA A 189 -5.13 -13.51 -34.56
N ALA A 190 -4.12 -14.30 -34.94
CA ALA A 190 -3.21 -14.95 -33.99
C ALA A 190 -2.39 -13.93 -33.18
N GLN A 191 -1.82 -12.92 -33.84
CA GLN A 191 -1.09 -11.84 -33.17
C GLN A 191 -1.98 -11.04 -32.23
N ALA A 192 -3.21 -10.73 -32.66
CA ALA A 192 -4.20 -10.05 -31.84
C ALA A 192 -4.60 -10.88 -30.61
N HIS A 193 -4.74 -12.21 -30.74
CA HIS A 193 -4.99 -13.07 -29.58
C HIS A 193 -3.83 -13.03 -28.57
N GLN A 194 -2.58 -13.11 -29.03
CA GLN A 194 -1.41 -12.99 -28.15
C GLN A 194 -1.33 -11.61 -27.47
N ALA A 195 -1.61 -10.54 -28.21
CA ALA A 195 -1.65 -9.19 -27.66
C ALA A 195 -2.76 -9.02 -26.61
N TRP A 196 -3.94 -9.62 -26.85
CA TRP A 196 -5.03 -9.68 -25.88
C TRP A 196 -4.64 -10.46 -24.62
N GLU A 197 -3.96 -11.59 -24.75
CA GLU A 197 -3.50 -12.35 -23.58
C GLU A 197 -2.54 -11.52 -22.72
N ALA A 198 -1.57 -10.88 -23.36
CA ALA A 198 -0.60 -10.03 -22.68
C ALA A 198 -1.27 -8.82 -22.01
N SER A 199 -2.23 -8.18 -22.68
CA SER A 199 -2.96 -7.05 -22.13
C SER A 199 -3.84 -7.46 -20.95
N TYR A 200 -4.56 -8.57 -21.05
CA TYR A 200 -5.39 -9.10 -19.97
C TYR A 200 -4.57 -9.49 -18.74
N ALA A 201 -3.43 -10.18 -18.94
CA ALA A 201 -2.49 -10.49 -17.86
C ALA A 201 -1.94 -9.23 -17.19
N ALA A 202 -1.50 -8.23 -17.98
CA ALA A 202 -1.04 -6.95 -17.46
C ALA A 202 -2.14 -6.19 -16.69
N GLY A 203 -3.40 -6.28 -17.12
CA GLY A 203 -4.55 -5.71 -16.41
C GLY A 203 -4.75 -6.34 -15.03
N GLN A 204 -4.65 -7.67 -14.93
CA GLN A 204 -4.72 -8.36 -13.63
C GLN A 204 -3.54 -8.00 -12.73
N GLU A 205 -2.32 -7.94 -13.26
CA GLU A 205 -1.15 -7.49 -12.51
C GLU A 205 -1.28 -6.04 -12.03
N ALA A 206 -1.85 -5.14 -12.84
CA ALA A 206 -2.13 -3.77 -12.43
C ALA A 206 -3.14 -3.74 -11.26
N LYS A 207 -4.18 -4.58 -11.27
CA LYS A 207 -5.06 -4.74 -10.11
C LYS A 207 -4.32 -5.22 -8.87
N LEU A 208 -3.43 -6.21 -9.01
CA LEU A 208 -2.62 -6.71 -7.90
C LEU A 208 -1.75 -5.60 -7.29
N LEU A 209 -1.08 -4.82 -8.14
CA LEU A 209 -0.25 -3.69 -7.73
C LEU A 209 -1.06 -2.60 -7.05
N SER A 210 -2.28 -2.31 -7.53
CA SER A 210 -3.16 -1.33 -6.88
C SER A 210 -3.56 -1.78 -5.46
N GLU A 211 -3.85 -3.06 -5.28
CA GLU A 211 -4.18 -3.64 -3.97
C GLU A 211 -2.96 -3.67 -3.05
N ALA A 212 -1.78 -3.95 -3.61
CA ALA A 212 -0.51 -3.89 -2.89
C ALA A 212 -0.22 -2.48 -2.37
N ILE A 213 -0.37 -1.47 -3.21
CA ILE A 213 -0.21 -0.06 -2.85
C ILE A 213 -1.20 0.34 -1.74
N ARG A 214 -2.46 -0.09 -1.85
CA ARG A 214 -3.49 0.15 -0.81
C ARG A 214 -3.06 -0.43 0.54
N GLN A 215 -2.68 -1.70 0.58
CA GLN A 215 -2.26 -2.37 1.83
C GLN A 215 -0.98 -1.76 2.43
N LEU A 216 0.00 -1.41 1.60
CA LEU A 216 1.21 -0.70 2.05
C LEU A 216 0.88 0.69 2.61
N GLY A 217 -0.04 1.42 1.97
CA GLY A 217 -0.52 2.71 2.46
C GLY A 217 -1.21 2.61 3.82
N GLU A 218 -2.07 1.62 3.99
CA GLU A 218 -2.73 1.33 5.28
C GLU A 218 -1.70 1.01 6.38
N LYS A 219 -0.70 0.17 6.07
CA LYS A 219 0.40 -0.14 7.01
C LYS A 219 1.23 1.11 7.37
N SER A 220 1.59 1.94 6.38
CA SER A 220 2.35 3.18 6.59
C SER A 220 1.59 4.17 7.48
N ASN A 221 0.28 4.32 7.26
CA ASN A 221 -0.59 5.17 8.06
C ASN A 221 -0.73 4.66 9.50
N ALA A 222 -0.92 3.34 9.69
CA ALA A 222 -0.99 2.74 11.02
C ALA A 222 0.32 2.92 11.81
N LEU A 223 1.47 2.77 11.16
CA LEU A 223 2.78 3.01 11.78
C LEU A 223 2.96 4.48 12.17
N THR A 224 2.56 5.41 11.30
CA THR A 224 2.61 6.84 11.60
C THR A 224 1.72 7.20 12.79
N GLN A 225 0.51 6.64 12.88
CA GLN A 225 -0.37 6.83 14.03
C GLN A 225 0.25 6.29 15.33
N ARG A 226 0.83 5.09 15.28
CA ARG A 226 1.54 4.48 16.40
C ARG A 226 2.74 5.34 16.83
N TYR A 227 3.48 5.91 15.89
CA TYR A 227 4.58 6.83 16.16
C TYR A 227 4.11 8.05 16.95
N VAL A 228 3.02 8.70 16.50
CA VAL A 228 2.46 9.88 17.18
C VAL A 228 2.00 9.54 18.61
N GLN A 229 1.35 8.39 18.80
CA GLN A 229 0.93 7.92 20.11
C GLN A 229 2.11 7.69 21.05
N LEU A 230 3.16 7.00 20.58
CA LEU A 230 4.36 6.78 21.37
C LEU A 230 5.05 8.12 21.68
N GLN A 231 5.17 9.02 20.71
CA GLN A 231 5.77 10.33 20.93
C GLN A 231 5.04 11.14 22.00
N ALA A 232 3.70 11.03 22.10
CA ALA A 232 2.93 11.70 23.14
C ALA A 232 3.27 11.15 24.54
N VAL A 233 3.22 9.82 24.73
CA VAL A 233 3.60 9.16 26.00
C VAL A 233 5.01 9.54 26.44
N TRP A 234 5.91 9.67 25.47
CA TRP A 234 7.29 10.07 25.72
C TRP A 234 7.43 11.50 26.21
N ARG A 235 6.71 12.43 25.57
CA ARG A 235 6.69 13.83 26.02
C ARG A 235 6.13 13.94 27.45
N GLU A 236 5.14 13.13 27.81
CA GLU A 236 4.60 13.07 29.17
C GLU A 236 5.65 12.57 30.17
N ARG A 237 6.32 11.45 29.87
CA ARG A 237 7.40 10.93 30.73
C ARG A 237 8.57 11.92 30.87
N GLU A 238 8.98 12.58 29.79
CA GLU A 238 10.04 13.59 29.83
C GLU A 238 9.63 14.77 30.74
N GLN A 239 8.38 15.23 30.67
CA GLN A 239 7.89 16.26 31.58
C GLN A 239 7.90 15.82 33.04
N GLU A 240 7.53 14.57 33.34
CA GLU A 240 7.60 14.04 34.71
C GLU A 240 9.04 13.98 35.22
N TRP A 241 9.97 13.50 34.39
CA TRP A 241 11.39 13.46 34.72
C TRP A 241 11.96 14.86 34.95
N GLU A 242 11.59 15.84 34.13
CA GLU A 242 11.98 17.24 34.32
C GLU A 242 11.44 17.81 35.62
N ARG A 243 10.16 17.54 35.95
CA ARG A 243 9.57 17.95 37.25
C ARG A 243 10.32 17.34 38.42
N GLN A 244 10.65 16.04 38.36
CA GLN A 244 11.44 15.37 39.40
C GLN A 244 12.85 15.95 39.51
N ARG A 245 13.50 16.24 38.39
CA ARG A 245 14.83 16.88 38.35
C ARG A 245 14.80 18.26 38.98
N LEU A 246 13.82 19.10 38.62
CA LEU A 246 13.64 20.43 39.20
C LEU A 246 13.35 20.36 40.70
N TYR A 247 12.49 19.42 41.12
CA TYR A 247 12.22 19.20 42.54
C TYR A 247 13.48 18.80 43.31
N ALA A 248 14.30 17.88 42.76
CA ALA A 248 15.57 17.47 43.36
C ALA A 248 16.54 18.66 43.49
N LEU A 249 16.68 19.47 42.43
CA LEU A 249 17.52 20.68 42.45
C LEU A 249 17.05 21.70 43.49
N GLN A 250 15.73 21.93 43.61
CA GLN A 250 15.17 22.80 44.64
C GLN A 250 15.43 22.26 46.04
N ARG A 251 15.28 20.95 46.25
CA ARG A 251 15.56 20.29 47.52
C ARG A 251 17.03 20.44 47.90
N GLU A 252 17.95 20.22 46.98
CA GLU A 252 19.39 20.42 47.21
C GLU A 252 19.72 21.87 47.53
N ALA A 253 19.12 22.85 46.83
CA ALA A 253 19.29 24.27 47.13
C ALA A 253 18.80 24.60 48.55
N ARG A 254 17.63 24.08 48.96
CA ARG A 254 17.10 24.23 50.33
C ARG A 254 18.01 23.60 51.38
N ILE A 255 18.55 22.40 51.11
CA ILE A 255 19.48 21.73 52.02
C ILE A 255 20.77 22.55 52.16
N ARG A 256 21.33 23.05 51.05
CA ARG A 256 22.52 23.91 51.08
C ARG A 256 22.27 25.19 51.88
N PHE A 257 21.15 25.87 51.62
CA PHE A 257 20.78 27.07 52.37
C PHE A 257 20.67 26.81 53.87
N LYS A 258 19.96 25.75 54.28
CA LYS A 258 19.87 25.36 55.70
C LYS A 258 21.23 25.08 56.31
N ARG A 259 22.10 24.34 55.61
CA ARG A 259 23.47 24.06 56.08
C ARG A 259 24.29 25.33 56.29
N HIS A 260 24.18 26.32 55.40
CA HIS A 260 24.84 27.62 55.56
C HIS A 260 24.27 28.38 56.76
N ALA A 261 22.95 28.52 56.86
CA ALA A 261 22.31 29.20 57.99
C ALA A 261 22.65 28.56 59.35
N ASP A 262 22.66 27.23 59.43
CA ASP A 262 23.04 26.49 60.63
C ASP A 262 24.54 26.61 60.96
N ALA A 263 25.40 26.79 59.95
CA ALA A 263 26.82 27.08 60.15
C ALA A 263 27.02 28.51 60.68
N ASP A 264 26.33 29.50 60.11
CA ASP A 264 26.41 30.89 60.53
C ASP A 264 25.93 31.08 61.96
N LEU A 265 24.78 30.48 62.33
CA LEU A 265 24.28 30.48 63.71
C LEU A 265 25.26 29.85 64.69
N ARG A 266 25.97 28.78 64.29
CA ARG A 266 27.02 28.18 65.12
C ARG A 266 28.22 29.12 65.29
N HIS A 267 28.66 29.79 64.23
CA HIS A 267 29.73 30.79 64.30
C HIS A 267 29.33 31.98 65.18
N GLU A 268 28.09 32.47 65.09
CA GLU A 268 27.59 33.53 65.94
C GLU A 268 27.54 33.14 67.41
N ARG A 269 27.06 31.93 67.73
CA ARG A 269 27.07 31.41 69.12
C ARG A 269 28.49 31.29 69.67
N LEU A 270 29.44 30.81 68.85
CA LEU A 270 30.85 30.74 69.25
C LEU A 270 31.45 32.14 69.49
N ARG A 271 31.10 33.13 68.65
CA ARG A 271 31.50 34.53 68.86
C ARG A 271 30.90 35.08 70.15
N GLN A 272 29.60 34.88 70.38
CA GLN A 272 28.92 35.34 71.59
C GLN A 272 29.53 34.73 72.85
N ALA A 273 29.79 33.42 72.85
CA ALA A 273 30.46 32.72 73.94
C ALA A 273 31.90 33.25 74.18
N ASN A 274 32.65 33.55 73.11
CA ASN A 274 33.98 34.15 73.22
C ASN A 274 33.96 35.66 73.59
N THR A 275 32.81 36.33 73.48
CA THR A 275 32.63 37.74 73.87
C THR A 275 31.98 37.93 75.23
N LEU A 276 31.73 36.85 76.00
CA LEU A 276 31.43 36.95 77.42
C LEU A 276 32.63 37.59 78.11
N LYS A 277 32.57 38.93 78.23
CA LYS A 277 33.47 39.70 79.08
C LYS A 277 33.37 39.10 80.48
N ALA A 278 34.43 38.42 80.91
CA ALA A 278 34.63 38.16 82.31
C ALA A 278 34.53 39.52 83.03
N PRO A 279 33.63 39.70 84.02
CA PRO A 279 33.70 40.88 84.85
C PRO A 279 35.07 40.87 85.52
N MET A 280 35.93 41.81 85.12
CA MET A 280 37.21 42.14 85.75
C MET A 280 36.93 42.80 87.11
N SER A 281 36.29 42.07 88.02
CA SER A 281 36.06 42.47 89.40
C SER A 281 36.30 41.32 90.39
N ALA A 282 37.13 40.33 90.01
CA ALA A 282 37.54 39.23 90.88
C ALA A 282 39.06 38.94 90.85
N THR A 283 39.89 39.91 90.49
CA THR A 283 41.37 39.76 90.46
C THR A 283 42.12 40.71 91.40
N ALA A 284 41.44 41.41 92.31
CA ALA A 284 42.10 42.35 93.24
C ALA A 284 41.99 41.97 94.74
N ALA A 285 41.37 40.85 95.10
CA ALA A 285 41.46 40.32 96.46
C ALA A 285 41.54 38.80 96.37
N GLY A 286 42.58 38.21 96.96
CA GLY A 286 42.91 36.79 96.92
C GLY A 286 41.82 35.89 97.51
N GLY A 287 40.75 35.68 96.75
CA GLY A 287 39.66 34.76 97.03
C GLY A 287 39.72 33.60 96.05
N MET A 288 40.03 32.42 96.57
CA MET A 288 39.90 31.14 95.86
C MET A 288 38.43 30.92 95.46
N LEU A 289 38.06 31.35 94.25
CA LEU A 289 36.75 31.07 93.67
C LEU A 289 36.82 29.73 92.94
N LEU A 290 36.43 28.68 93.68
CA LEU A 290 35.84 27.47 93.11
C LEU A 290 34.66 27.91 92.22
N THR A 291 34.82 27.85 90.91
CA THR A 291 33.68 27.94 90.00
C THR A 291 32.80 26.71 90.21
N ARG A 292 31.70 26.96 90.92
CA ARG A 292 30.56 26.06 91.12
C ARG A 292 29.92 25.75 89.76
N GLY A 293 30.52 24.79 89.07
CA GLY A 293 30.10 24.23 87.79
C GLY A 293 30.85 22.95 87.40
N GLY A 294 31.96 22.62 88.07
CA GLY A 294 32.79 21.44 87.78
C GLY A 294 32.49 20.17 88.58
N ALA A 295 31.43 20.12 89.40
CA ALA A 295 31.22 19.00 90.34
C ALA A 295 29.79 18.45 90.43
N LEU A 296 28.93 18.69 89.43
CA LEU A 296 27.60 18.07 89.35
C LEU A 296 27.17 17.72 87.92
N VAL A 297 28.02 17.08 87.12
CA VAL A 297 27.58 16.18 86.02
C VAL A 297 28.59 15.04 85.84
N ALA A 298 28.97 14.36 86.93
CA ALA A 298 29.79 13.14 86.87
C ALA A 298 28.98 11.85 87.14
N GLN A 299 27.67 11.94 87.38
CA GLN A 299 26.82 10.76 87.60
C GLN A 299 25.59 10.67 86.68
N THR A 300 25.32 11.67 85.84
CA THR A 300 24.25 11.62 84.81
C THR A 300 24.76 11.66 83.37
N ALA A 301 26.08 11.82 83.17
CA ALA A 301 26.72 11.75 81.86
C ALA A 301 27.12 10.31 81.44
N ALA A 302 27.18 9.34 82.35
CA ALA A 302 27.47 7.95 81.99
C ALA A 302 26.22 7.23 81.44
N ALA A 303 25.03 7.49 82.01
CA ALA A 303 23.78 6.84 81.59
C ALA A 303 23.20 7.42 80.28
N THR A 304 23.56 8.64 79.90
CA THR A 304 23.08 9.29 78.67
C THR A 304 23.96 8.99 77.46
N ILE A 305 25.24 8.66 77.65
CA ILE A 305 26.14 8.23 76.58
C ILE A 305 25.84 6.76 76.20
N GLU A 306 25.50 5.88 77.15
CA GLU A 306 25.07 4.51 76.81
C GLU A 306 23.74 4.48 76.03
N LEU A 307 22.80 5.37 76.34
CA LEU A 307 21.54 5.49 75.59
C LEU A 307 21.75 6.10 74.19
N ALA A 308 22.68 7.05 74.03
CA ALA A 308 23.00 7.64 72.72
C ALA A 308 23.77 6.67 71.80
N ILE A 309 24.58 5.77 72.36
CA ILE A 309 25.26 4.70 71.59
C ILE A 309 24.25 3.64 71.14
N LEU A 310 23.26 3.29 71.98
CA LEU A 310 22.22 2.34 71.59
C LEU A 310 21.25 2.91 70.54
N ASP A 311 20.94 4.20 70.57
CA ASP A 311 20.10 4.84 69.54
C ASP A 311 20.84 5.03 68.20
N THR A 312 22.15 5.31 68.22
CA THR A 312 22.96 5.36 66.99
C THR A 312 23.19 3.98 66.37
N ILE A 313 23.28 2.91 67.18
CA ILE A 313 23.28 1.53 66.66
C ILE A 313 21.91 1.15 66.06
N LYS A 314 20.79 1.59 66.65
CA LYS A 314 19.45 1.38 66.07
C LYS A 314 19.25 2.15 64.76
N GLU A 315 19.80 3.35 64.62
CA GLU A 315 19.73 4.11 63.37
C GLU A 315 20.65 3.53 62.28
N ILE A 316 21.86 3.08 62.63
CA ILE A 316 22.74 2.36 61.68
C ILE A 316 22.11 1.03 61.26
N GLY A 317 21.45 0.32 62.20
CA GLY A 317 20.66 -0.87 61.93
C GLY A 317 19.48 -0.60 60.99
N ARG A 318 18.72 0.49 61.18
CA ARG A 318 17.65 0.91 60.26
C ARG A 318 18.18 1.28 58.87
N ILE A 319 19.31 1.97 58.77
CA ILE A 319 19.89 2.37 57.47
C ILE A 319 20.43 1.16 56.71
N LEU A 320 20.98 0.15 57.40
CA LEU A 320 21.34 -1.13 56.80
C LEU A 320 20.11 -1.98 56.41
N LEU A 321 19.06 -2.02 57.24
CA LEU A 321 17.80 -2.73 56.93
C LEU A 321 17.02 -2.10 55.76
N ILE A 322 17.10 -0.78 55.59
CA ILE A 322 16.50 -0.07 54.44
C ILE A 322 17.31 -0.33 53.16
N ARG A 323 18.64 -0.51 53.26
CA ARG A 323 19.50 -0.81 52.11
C ARG A 323 19.49 -2.29 51.69
N THR A 324 19.16 -3.21 52.60
CA THR A 324 18.90 -4.63 52.26
C THR A 324 17.42 -4.93 51.96
N GLY A 325 16.49 -4.05 52.39
CA GLY A 325 15.05 -4.18 52.12
C GLY A 325 14.60 -3.63 50.75
N GLN A 326 15.43 -2.86 50.05
CA GLN A 326 15.12 -2.33 48.72
C GLN A 326 15.68 -3.14 47.54
N THR A 327 16.44 -4.21 47.79
CA THR A 327 16.91 -5.13 46.74
C THR A 327 16.08 -6.42 46.63
N VAL A 328 15.05 -6.61 47.45
CA VAL A 328 14.18 -7.81 47.44
C VAL A 328 12.73 -7.52 46.97
N SER A 329 12.31 -6.26 46.84
CA SER A 329 10.94 -5.94 46.35
C SER A 329 10.80 -5.77 44.84
N LEU A 330 11.89 -5.90 44.06
CA LEU A 330 11.84 -5.91 42.59
C LEU A 330 12.03 -7.30 41.95
N THR A 331 11.97 -8.38 42.75
CA THR A 331 12.04 -9.76 42.24
C THR A 331 10.91 -10.67 42.75
N ALA A 332 9.85 -10.14 43.38
CA ALA A 332 8.74 -10.95 43.90
C ALA A 332 7.34 -10.67 43.29
N THR A 333 7.21 -9.80 42.28
CA THR A 333 5.94 -9.59 41.53
C THR A 333 6.11 -9.72 40.02
N ALA A 334 6.98 -10.65 39.59
CA ALA A 334 7.03 -11.14 38.20
C ALA A 334 6.70 -12.64 38.07
N LEU A 335 6.12 -13.27 39.11
CA LEU A 335 5.71 -14.68 39.09
C LEU A 335 4.22 -14.95 39.35
N PHE A 336 3.35 -13.93 39.30
CA PHE A 336 1.90 -14.14 39.51
C PHE A 336 0.95 -13.43 38.53
N TYR A 337 1.41 -13.04 37.34
CA TYR A 337 0.51 -12.72 36.23
C TYR A 337 0.97 -13.40 34.93
N GLN A 338 0.96 -14.75 34.98
CA GLN A 338 0.82 -15.62 33.83
C GLN A 338 -0.45 -16.44 34.04
N ARG A 339 -1.56 -15.95 33.50
CA ARG A 339 -2.66 -16.70 32.88
C ARG A 339 -3.68 -15.71 32.32
#